data_AF-X7YKA4-F1
#
_entry.id   AF-X7YKA4-F1
#
_cell.length_a   1.000
_cell.length_b   1.000
_cell.length_c   1.000
_cell.angle_alpha   90.00
_cell.angle_beta   90.00
_cell.angle_gamma   90.00
#
_symmetry.space_group_name_H-M   'P 1'
#
loop_
_entity.id
_entity.type
_entity.pdbx_description
1 polymer ?
#
loop_
_entity_poly.entity_id
_entity_poly.type
_entity_poly.pdbx_seq_one_letter_code
_entity_poly.pdbx_strand_id
1 'polypeptide(L)' 'MNARRLRRYVDDLLRVAAAAVAGGALVAFLLSRTTGLFGFFERGWEPSPYAAISVAAELLAVAVSTTSADRR' A
#
# COMPACT_ATOMS: atom_id res chain seq x y z
N MET A 1 -7.68 12.65 29.58
CA MET A 1 -7.50 12.48 28.11
C MET A 1 -8.88 12.45 27.46
N ASN A 2 -9.16 13.30 26.47
CA ASN A 2 -10.52 13.47 25.92
C ASN A 2 -10.84 12.49 24.79
N ALA A 3 -12.08 12.00 24.72
CA ALA A 3 -12.56 11.08 23.68
C ALA A 3 -12.31 11.61 22.24
N ARG A 4 -12.39 12.93 22.05
CA ARG A 4 -12.05 13.59 20.77
C ARG A 4 -10.56 13.53 20.40
N ARG A 5 -9.65 13.53 21.40
CA ARG A 5 -8.20 13.33 21.16
C ARG A 5 -7.90 11.88 20.86
N LEU A 6 -8.49 10.94 21.60
CA LEU A 6 -8.28 9.51 21.38
C LEU A 6 -8.69 9.09 19.97
N ARG A 7 -9.88 9.51 19.50
CA ARG A 7 -10.34 9.24 18.14
C ARG A 7 -9.37 9.79 17.09
N ARG A 8 -8.81 10.99 17.32
CA ARG A 8 -7.86 11.62 16.40
C ARG A 8 -6.54 10.83 16.30
N TYR A 9 -5.99 10.38 17.43
CA TYR A 9 -4.80 9.52 17.43
C TYR A 9 -5.04 8.18 16.75
N VAL A 10 -6.21 7.57 16.96
CA VAL A 10 -6.58 6.31 16.31
C VAL A 10 -6.73 6.50 14.81
N ASP A 11 -7.39 7.58 14.37
CA ASP A 11 -7.52 7.92 12.94
C ASP A 11 -6.15 8.13 12.30
N ASP A 12 -5.26 8.87 12.96
CA ASP A 12 -3.92 9.16 12.45
C ASP A 12 -3.05 7.89 12.41
N LEU A 13 -3.15 7.02 13.42
CA LEU A 13 -2.48 5.72 13.44
C LEU A 13 -2.97 4.81 12.31
N LEU A 14 -4.30 4.72 12.12
CA LEU A 14 -4.91 3.94 11.04
C LEU A 14 -4.44 4.41 9.66
N ARG A 15 -4.28 5.72 9.47
CA ARG A 15 -3.75 6.28 8.21
C ARG A 15 -2.32 5.86 7.96
N VAL A 16 -1.45 6.03 8.94
CA VAL A 16 -0.03 5.64 8.81
C VAL A 16 0.08 4.13 8.58
N ALA A 17 -0.71 3.32 9.28
CA ALA A 17 -0.74 1.88 9.09
C ALA A 17 -1.20 1.49 7.67
N ALA A 18 -2.28 2.10 7.16
CA ALA A 18 -2.78 1.84 5.81
C ALA A 18 -1.73 2.22 4.75
N ALA A 19 -1.10 3.40 4.88
CA ALA A 19 -0.06 3.85 3.96
C ALA A 19 1.18 2.93 3.99
N ALA A 20 1.59 2.49 5.19
CA ALA A 20 2.72 1.59 5.35
C ALA A 20 2.47 0.21 4.74
N VAL A 21 1.26 -0.35 4.91
CA VAL A 21 0.88 -1.64 4.32
C VAL A 21 0.88 -1.56 2.79
N ALA A 22 0.23 -0.55 2.22
CA ALA A 22 0.16 -0.39 0.76
C ALA A 22 1.56 -0.13 0.15
N GLY A 23 2.36 0.74 0.78
CA GLY A 23 3.74 0.97 0.37
C GLY A 23 4.61 -0.29 0.49
N GLY A 24 4.45 -1.05 1.57
CA GLY A 24 5.16 -2.32 1.78
C GLY A 24 4.79 -3.38 0.74
N ALA A 25 3.52 -3.47 0.35
CA ALA A 25 3.06 -4.37 -0.70
C ALA A 25 3.67 -4.02 -2.07
N LEU A 26 3.75 -2.73 -2.43
CA LEU A 26 4.44 -2.27 -3.65
C LEU A 26 5.92 -2.65 -3.64
N VAL A 27 6.61 -2.43 -2.53
CA VAL A 27 8.02 -2.80 -2.39
C VAL A 27 8.20 -4.32 -2.50
N ALA A 28 7.35 -5.10 -1.82
CA ALA A 28 7.39 -6.56 -1.90
C ALA A 28 7.15 -7.06 -3.34
N PHE A 29 6.23 -6.43 -4.06
CA PHE A 29 5.99 -6.72 -5.48
C PHE A 29 7.20 -6.40 -6.36
N LEU A 30 7.83 -5.24 -6.18
CA LEU A 30 9.04 -4.86 -6.92
C LEU A 30 10.21 -5.79 -6.61
N LEU A 31 10.37 -6.20 -5.35
CA LEU A 31 11.40 -7.16 -4.93
C LEU A 31 11.16 -8.52 -5.58
N SER A 32 9.92 -9.03 -5.57
CA SER A 32 9.54 -10.27 -6.28
C SER A 32 9.94 -10.23 -7.76
N ARG A 33 9.85 -9.05 -8.39
CA ARG A 33 10.11 -8.87 -9.83
C ARG A 33 11.57 -8.70 -10.22
N THR A 34 12.45 -8.36 -9.26
CA THR A 34 13.84 -8.00 -9.53
C THR A 34 14.82 -8.98 -8.89
N THR A 35 14.81 -9.07 -7.57
CA THR A 35 15.73 -9.89 -6.77
C THR A 35 15.07 -11.16 -6.24
N GLY A 36 13.75 -11.26 -6.34
CA GLY A 36 12.94 -12.24 -5.64
C GLY A 36 12.68 -11.84 -4.20
N LEU A 37 11.66 -12.45 -3.61
CA LEU A 37 11.28 -12.28 -2.21
C LEU A 37 10.87 -13.64 -1.64
N PHE A 38 11.51 -14.09 -0.55
CA PHE A 38 11.24 -15.39 0.09
C PHE A 38 11.31 -16.62 -0.85
N GLY A 39 12.17 -16.59 -1.86
CA GLY A 39 12.29 -17.66 -2.87
C GLY A 39 11.22 -17.61 -3.97
N PHE A 40 10.31 -16.63 -3.91
CA PHE A 40 9.36 -16.32 -4.96
C PHE A 40 9.97 -15.29 -5.94
N PHE A 41 9.89 -15.57 -7.24
CA PHE A 41 10.55 -14.78 -8.28
C PHE A 41 9.69 -14.77 -9.55
N GLU A 42 9.09 -13.62 -9.87
CA GLU A 42 8.26 -13.44 -11.07
C GLU A 42 8.91 -12.44 -12.02
N ARG A 43 9.38 -12.84 -13.20
CA ARG A 43 9.98 -11.88 -14.15
C ARG A 43 8.92 -11.14 -14.97
N GLY A 44 9.15 -9.85 -15.21
CA GLY A 44 8.43 -9.08 -16.21
C GLY A 44 6.98 -8.78 -15.81
N TRP A 45 6.03 -9.09 -16.66
CA TRP A 45 4.58 -8.90 -16.42
C TRP A 45 3.81 -10.23 -16.36
N GLU A 46 4.52 -11.36 -16.36
CA GLU A 46 3.90 -12.69 -16.24
C GLU A 46 3.46 -12.94 -14.78
N PRO A 47 2.26 -13.50 -14.54
CA PRO A 47 1.17 -13.70 -15.50
C PRO A 47 0.48 -12.36 -15.86
N SER A 48 0.46 -12.06 -17.15
CA SER A 48 -0.29 -10.93 -17.70
C SER A 48 -1.77 -11.34 -17.86
N PRO A 49 -2.76 -10.49 -17.56
CA PRO A 49 -2.68 -9.06 -17.19
C PRO A 49 -2.74 -8.78 -15.67
N TYR A 50 -2.77 -9.80 -14.82
CA TYR A 50 -3.02 -9.65 -13.38
C TYR A 50 -1.99 -8.79 -12.67
N ALA A 51 -0.71 -8.90 -13.05
CA ALA A 51 0.37 -8.07 -12.50
C ALA A 51 0.11 -6.56 -12.66
N ALA A 52 -0.38 -6.14 -13.84
CA ALA A 52 -0.71 -4.74 -14.11
C ALA A 52 -1.91 -4.26 -13.30
N ILE A 53 -2.93 -5.11 -13.15
CA ILE A 53 -4.11 -4.81 -12.35
C ILE A 53 -3.75 -4.67 -10.87
N SER A 54 -2.90 -5.54 -10.33
CA SER A 54 -2.43 -5.46 -8.95
C SER A 54 -1.66 -4.16 -8.68
N VAL A 55 -0.69 -3.81 -9.55
CA VAL A 55 0.05 -2.54 -9.41
C VAL A 55 -0.89 -1.34 -9.47
N ALA A 56 -1.84 -1.32 -10.41
CA ALA A 56 -2.80 -0.24 -10.53
C ALA A 56 -3.72 -0.13 -9.30
N ALA A 57 -4.21 -1.26 -8.79
CA ALA A 57 -5.04 -1.30 -7.58
C ALA A 57 -4.28 -0.79 -6.35
N GLU A 58 -3.01 -1.18 -6.20
CA GLU A 58 -2.17 -0.77 -5.09
C GLU A 58 -1.83 0.73 -5.16
N LEU A 59 -1.50 1.25 -6.35
CA LEU A 59 -1.29 2.68 -6.57
C LEU A 59 -2.56 3.50 -6.28
N LEU A 60 -3.74 2.98 -6.64
CA LEU A 60 -5.01 3.61 -6.28
C LEU A 60 -5.27 3.56 -4.78
N ALA A 61 -4.92 2.46 -4.09
CA ALA A 61 -5.04 2.37 -2.64
C ALA A 61 -4.15 3.41 -1.94
N VAL A 62 -2.90 3.57 -2.39
CA VAL A 62 -2.01 4.63 -1.93
C VAL A 62 -2.62 6.00 -2.22
N ALA A 63 -3.02 6.28 -3.47
CA ALA A 63 -3.56 7.57 -3.87
C ALA A 63 -4.82 7.96 -3.10
N VAL A 64 -5.76 7.03 -2.87
CA VAL A 64 -6.95 7.27 -2.06
C VAL A 64 -6.58 7.51 -0.61
N SER A 65 -5.64 6.73 -0.05
CA SER A 65 -5.20 6.92 1.33
C SER A 65 -4.54 8.29 1.55
N THR A 66 -3.79 8.79 0.56
CA THR A 66 -3.11 10.10 0.64
C THR A 66 -4.03 11.26 0.27
N THR A 67 -4.87 11.15 -0.75
CA THR A 67 -5.81 12.23 -1.16
C THR A 67 -7.00 12.37 -0.22
N SER A 68 -7.43 11.29 0.44
CA SER A 68 -8.39 11.40 1.54
C SER A 68 -7.82 12.14 2.76
N ALA A 69 -6.50 12.34 2.82
CA ALA A 69 -5.85 13.20 3.81
C ALA A 69 -5.93 14.70 3.43
N ASP A 70 -6.07 15.02 2.15
CA ASP A 70 -6.05 16.41 1.62
C ASP A 70 -7.38 17.16 1.80
N ARG A 71 -8.45 16.45 2.16
CA ARG A 71 -9.80 17.03 2.38
C ARG A 71 -10.15 17.29 3.84
N ARG A 72 -9.17 17.42 4.74
CA ARG A 72 -9.41 17.65 6.19
C ARG A 72 -8.81 18.94 6.70
#